data_AF-A0A0T7GRF5-F1
#
_entry.id   AF-A0A0T7GRF5-F1
#
_cell.length_a   1.000
_cell.length_b   1.000
_cell.length_c   1.000
_cell.angle_alpha   90.00
_cell.angle_beta   90.00
_cell.angle_gamma   90.00
#
_symmetry.space_group_name_H-M   'P 1'
#
loop_
_entity.id
_entity.type
_entity.pdbx_description
1 polymer ?
#
loop_
_entity_poly.entity_id
_entity_poly.type
_entity_poly.pdbx_seq_one_letter_code
_entity_poly.pdbx_strand_id
1 'polypeptide(L)'
;MSVITAAQIRAAAKLRVNEGNMNSVLVALDKFGLGLGLNRPHRVAHYLAQLMHESGALRFDQEVWGPTAAQVRYDSRCVRGGRLDAGRVPCA
;
A
#
# COMPACT_ATOMS: atom_id res chain seq x y z
N MET A 1 -6.25 4.65 -20.54
CA MET A 1 -7.24 3.56 -20.44
C MET A 1 -6.69 2.46 -19.54
N SER A 2 -7.18 2.41 -18.30
CA SER A 2 -6.84 1.35 -17.34
C SER A 2 -7.28 -0.04 -17.85
N VAL A 3 -6.45 -1.06 -17.62
CA VAL A 3 -6.74 -2.46 -17.95
C VAL A 3 -7.66 -3.16 -16.93
N ILE A 4 -8.03 -2.43 -15.87
CA ILE A 4 -8.95 -2.89 -14.84
C ILE A 4 -10.04 -1.84 -14.58
N THR A 5 -11.24 -2.32 -14.28
CA THR A 5 -12.43 -1.51 -14.00
C THR A 5 -12.74 -1.48 -12.49
N ALA A 6 -13.50 -0.47 -12.06
CA ALA A 6 -14.03 -0.40 -10.69
C ALA A 6 -14.83 -1.65 -10.29
N ALA A 7 -15.63 -2.19 -11.22
CA ALA A 7 -16.42 -3.40 -10.97
C ALA A 7 -15.52 -4.62 -10.68
N GLN A 8 -14.42 -4.76 -11.43
CA GLN A 8 -13.44 -5.83 -11.19
C GLN A 8 -12.73 -5.66 -9.84
N ILE A 9 -12.38 -4.44 -9.44
CA ILE A 9 -11.78 -4.18 -8.11
C ILE A 9 -12.77 -4.54 -7.00
N ARG A 10 -14.04 -4.11 -7.10
CA ARG A 10 -15.08 -4.47 -6.11
C ARG A 10 -15.28 -5.97 -6.00
N ALA A 11 -15.26 -6.69 -7.13
CA ALA A 11 -15.40 -8.15 -7.16
C ALA A 11 -14.19 -8.87 -6.55
N ALA A 12 -12.99 -8.31 -6.68
CA ALA A 12 -11.76 -8.90 -6.14
C ALA A 12 -11.53 -8.59 -4.65
N ALA A 13 -12.13 -7.51 -4.14
CA ALA A 13 -11.97 -7.08 -2.76
C ALA A 13 -12.62 -8.05 -1.77
N LYS A 14 -11.91 -8.37 -0.68
CA LYS A 14 -12.44 -9.25 0.39
C LYS A 14 -13.41 -8.55 1.35
N LEU A 15 -13.43 -7.22 1.34
CA LEU A 15 -14.28 -6.38 2.19
C LEU A 15 -14.88 -5.25 1.36
N ARG A 16 -15.87 -4.54 1.93
CA ARG A 16 -16.43 -3.34 1.30
C ARG A 16 -15.33 -2.28 1.13
N VAL A 17 -15.08 -1.90 -0.11
CA VAL A 17 -14.13 -0.85 -0.49
C VAL A 17 -14.62 0.53 -0.08
N ASN A 18 -13.70 1.45 0.19
CA ASN A 18 -13.99 2.88 0.17
C ASN A 18 -13.91 3.38 -1.28
N GLU A 19 -15.01 3.94 -1.80
CA GLU A 19 -15.11 4.38 -3.20
C GLU A 19 -14.13 5.51 -3.54
N GLY A 20 -13.88 6.44 -2.62
CA GLY A 20 -12.91 7.51 -2.81
C GLY A 20 -11.49 6.96 -2.98
N ASN A 21 -11.08 6.07 -2.08
CA ASN A 21 -9.76 5.43 -2.13
C ASN A 21 -9.58 4.58 -3.39
N MET A 22 -10.61 3.80 -3.76
CA MET A 22 -10.58 3.03 -5.01
C MET A 22 -10.47 3.93 -6.23
N ASN A 23 -11.21 5.04 -6.27
CA ASN A 23 -11.15 5.99 -7.37
C ASN A 23 -9.75 6.62 -7.49
N SER A 24 -9.09 6.93 -6.37
CA SER A 24 -7.70 7.40 -6.38
C SER A 24 -6.74 6.38 -7.03
N VAL A 25 -6.92 5.09 -6.76
CA VAL A 25 -6.13 4.02 -7.41
C VAL A 25 -6.41 3.94 -8.91
N LEU A 26 -7.68 4.05 -9.33
CA LEU A 26 -8.05 4.04 -10.75
C LEU A 26 -7.47 5.23 -11.51
N VAL A 27 -7.50 6.43 -10.92
CA VAL A 27 -6.87 7.64 -11.49
C VAL A 27 -5.36 7.44 -11.62
N ALA A 28 -4.71 6.89 -10.60
CA ALA A 28 -3.27 6.61 -10.64
C ALA A 28 -2.90 5.57 -11.71
N LEU A 29 -3.68 4.48 -11.82
CA LEU A 29 -3.47 3.44 -12.84
C LEU A 29 -3.69 3.96 -14.25
N ASP A 30 -4.68 4.85 -14.45
CA ASP A 30 -4.89 5.47 -15.77
C ASP A 30 -3.75 6.42 -16.14
N LYS A 31 -3.27 7.23 -15.18
CA LYS A 31 -2.20 8.21 -15.40
C LYS A 31 -0.81 7.59 -15.56
N PHE A 32 -0.47 6.59 -14.75
CA PHE A 32 0.90 6.07 -14.64
C PHE A 32 1.04 4.60 -15.04
N GLY A 33 -0.06 3.86 -15.13
CA GLY A 33 -0.02 2.41 -15.28
C GLY A 33 0.71 1.94 -16.55
N LEU A 34 0.58 2.67 -17.66
CA LEU A 34 1.31 2.34 -18.89
C LEU A 34 2.82 2.49 -18.73
N GLY A 35 3.28 3.63 -18.19
CA GLY A 35 4.71 3.92 -17.99
C GLY A 35 5.39 2.98 -17.00
N LEU A 36 4.63 2.48 -16.01
CA LEU A 36 5.12 1.51 -15.02
C LEU A 36 4.93 0.05 -15.46
N GLY A 37 4.37 -0.19 -16.65
CA GLY A 37 4.08 -1.54 -17.15
C GLY A 37 2.97 -2.29 -16.38
N LEU A 38 2.13 -1.58 -15.63
CA LEU A 38 0.92 -2.08 -14.97
C LEU A 38 -0.28 -2.21 -15.92
N ASN A 39 -0.06 -2.09 -17.23
CA ASN A 39 -1.03 -2.46 -18.26
C ASN A 39 -1.05 -3.97 -18.57
N ARG A 40 -0.20 -4.78 -17.91
CA ARG A 40 -0.21 -6.25 -18.06
C ARG A 40 -1.07 -6.89 -16.96
N PRO A 41 -2.05 -7.76 -17.30
CA PRO A 41 -2.98 -8.33 -16.32
C PRO A 41 -2.31 -9.00 -15.11
N HIS A 42 -1.25 -9.78 -15.33
CA HIS A 42 -0.54 -10.45 -14.24
C HIS A 42 0.19 -9.48 -13.29
N ARG A 43 0.66 -8.32 -13.80
CA ARG A 43 1.32 -7.31 -12.98
C ARG A 43 0.32 -6.50 -12.17
N VAL A 44 -0.77 -6.06 -12.80
CA VAL A 44 -1.82 -5.29 -12.10
C VAL A 44 -2.51 -6.15 -11.04
N ALA A 45 -2.73 -7.44 -11.30
CA ALA A 45 -3.30 -8.36 -10.32
C ALA A 45 -2.40 -8.50 -9.08
N HIS A 46 -1.09 -8.69 -9.27
CA HIS A 46 -0.15 -8.79 -8.15
C HIS A 46 -0.05 -7.47 -7.36
N TYR A 47 0.06 -6.34 -8.06
CA TYR A 47 0.06 -5.01 -7.45
C TYR A 47 -1.19 -4.75 -6.60
N LEU A 48 -2.37 -5.00 -7.17
CA LEU A 48 -3.64 -4.77 -6.47
C LEU A 48 -3.83 -5.72 -5.29
N ALA A 49 -3.35 -6.96 -5.37
CA ALA A 49 -3.40 -7.89 -4.24
C ALA A 49 -2.62 -7.35 -3.03
N GLN A 50 -1.40 -6.85 -3.25
CA GLN A 50 -0.59 -6.23 -2.20
C GLN A 50 -1.24 -4.95 -1.68
N LEU A 51 -1.62 -4.04 -2.59
CA LEU A 51 -2.24 -2.78 -2.20
C LEU A 51 -3.51 -3.00 -1.38
N MET A 52 -4.38 -3.94 -1.78
CA MET A 52 -5.57 -4.30 -1.01
C MET A 52 -5.25 -5.02 0.30
N HIS A 53 -4.16 -5.77 0.39
CA HIS A 53 -3.74 -6.39 1.65
C HIS A 53 -3.37 -5.33 2.68
N GLU A 54 -2.49 -4.40 2.30
CA GLU A 54 -1.96 -3.38 3.20
C GLU A 54 -2.99 -2.30 3.59
N SER A 55 -3.93 -1.99 2.69
CA SER A 55 -4.96 -0.96 2.91
C SER A 55 -6.27 -1.48 3.52
N GLY A 56 -6.34 -2.78 3.83
CA GLY A 56 -7.58 -3.41 4.30
C GLY A 56 -8.70 -3.33 3.25
N ALA A 57 -8.42 -3.80 2.04
CA ALA A 57 -9.29 -3.72 0.85
C ALA A 57 -9.64 -2.27 0.44
N LEU A 58 -8.63 -1.40 0.38
CA LEU A 58 -8.76 0.03 0.04
C LEU A 58 -9.61 0.82 1.04
N ARG A 59 -9.84 0.28 2.24
CA ARG A 59 -10.63 0.94 3.28
C ARG A 59 -9.85 2.08 3.95
N PHE A 60 -8.56 1.84 4.19
CA PHE A 60 -7.68 2.77 4.88
C PHE A 60 -6.63 3.31 3.90
N ASP A 61 -6.47 4.63 3.89
CA ASP A 61 -5.44 5.38 3.16
C ASP A 61 -4.40 6.00 4.10
N GLN A 62 -4.55 5.73 5.40
CA GLN A 62 -3.65 6.17 6.47
C GLN A 62 -3.37 5.01 7.40
N GLU A 63 -2.25 5.10 8.10
CA GLU A 63 -1.86 4.12 9.09
C GLU A 63 -2.85 4.11 10.27
N VAL A 64 -3.24 2.90 10.69
CA VAL A 64 -4.22 2.70 11.77
C VAL A 64 -3.55 2.53 13.14
N TRP A 65 -2.27 2.12 13.20
CA TRP A 65 -1.61 1.73 14.45
C TRP A 65 -1.59 2.88 15.47
N GLY A 66 -1.40 4.14 15.06
CA GLY A 66 -1.50 5.32 15.93
C GLY A 66 -0.39 5.42 16.99
N PRO A 67 -0.11 6.64 17.49
CA PRO A 67 1.05 6.93 18.33
C PRO A 67 0.91 6.31 19.72
N THR A 68 1.29 5.03 19.81
CA THR A 68 1.26 4.23 21.03
C THR A 68 2.68 3.99 21.52
N ALA A 69 2.85 3.74 22.82
CA ALA A 69 4.15 3.33 23.36
C ALA A 69 4.69 2.06 22.64
N ALA A 70 3.80 1.19 22.19
CA ALA A 70 4.15 0.02 21.39
C ALA A 70 4.68 0.40 19.99
N GLN A 71 4.04 1.35 19.31
CA GLN A 71 4.50 1.86 18.01
C GLN A 71 5.85 2.57 18.16
N VAL A 72 6.01 3.45 19.15
CA VAL A 72 7.28 4.14 19.43
C VAL A 72 8.42 3.13 19.60
N ARG A 73 8.19 2.05 20.35
CA ARG A 73 9.18 0.97 20.52
C ARG A 73 9.43 0.16 19.24
N TYR A 74 8.42 -0.04 18.40
CA TYR A 74 8.54 -0.75 17.13
C TYR A 74 9.35 0.05 16.10
N ASP A 75 9.05 1.35 15.96
CA ASP A 75 9.69 2.25 15.00
C ASP A 75 11.14 2.57 15.38
N SER A 76 11.43 2.61 16.68
CA SER A 76 12.79 2.78 17.21
C SER A 76 13.62 1.50 17.21
N ARG A 77 13.18 0.44 16.51
CA ARG A 77 13.98 -0.79 16.36
C ARG A 77 15.35 -0.47 15.75
N CYS A 78 16.35 -0.68 16.58
CA CYS A 78 17.75 -0.54 16.26
C CYS A 78 18.16 -1.51 15.12
N VAL A 79 18.99 -1.04 14.18
CA VAL A 79 19.46 -1.86 13.04
C VAL A 79 20.49 -2.85 13.55
N ARG A 80 20.27 -4.15 13.32
CA ARG A 80 21.37 -5.12 13.39
C ARG A 80 22.10 -5.16 12.05
N GLY A 81 23.33 -4.65 12.02
CA GLY A 81 24.30 -4.93 10.95
C GLY A 81 24.42 -3.94 9.78
N GLY A 82 24.10 -2.65 9.95
CA GLY A 82 24.26 -1.64 8.88
C GLY A 82 24.61 -0.24 9.41
N ARG A 83 25.32 0.55 8.59
CA ARG A 83 25.92 1.86 8.93
C ARG A 83 24.89 2.82 9.53
N LEU A 84 25.29 3.51 10.59
CA LEU A 84 24.46 4.46 11.32
C LEU A 84 24.31 5.76 10.52
N ASP A 85 23.12 6.01 10.00
CA ASP A 85 22.74 7.34 9.51
C ASP A 85 22.32 8.18 10.72
N ALA A 86 22.69 9.46 10.76
CA ALA A 86 22.53 10.33 11.91
C ALA A 86 21.04 10.39 12.37
N GLY A 87 20.75 9.75 13.50
CA GLY A 87 19.40 9.68 14.09
C GLY A 87 18.99 8.32 14.67
N ARG A 88 19.74 7.23 14.43
CA ARG A 88 19.46 5.93 15.07
C ARG A 88 20.29 5.66 16.31
N VAL A 89 19.65 5.11 17.33
CA VAL A 89 20.28 4.62 18.57
C VAL A 89 20.84 3.21 18.32
N PRO A 90 22.10 2.92 18.70
CA PRO A 90 22.67 1.57 18.58
C PRO A 90 21.90 0.56 19.44
N CYS A 91 21.76 -0.68 18.94
CA CYS A 91 21.32 -1.78 19.80
C CYS A 91 22.41 -2.01 20.86
N ALA A 92 22.05 -2.00 22.15
CA ALA A 92 22.90 -2.53 23.21
C ALA A 92 23.09 -4.04 23.03
#